data_AF-A0A410PQB1-F1
#
_entry.id   AF-A0A410PQB1-F1
#
_cell.length_a   1.000
_cell.length_b   1.000
_cell.length_c   1.000
_cell.angle_alpha   90.00
_cell.angle_beta   90.00
_cell.angle_gamma   90.00
#
_symmetry.space_group_name_H-M   'P 1'
#
loop_
_entity.id
_entity.type
_entity.pdbx_description
1 polymer ?
#
loop_
_entity_poly.entity_id
_entity_poly.type
_entity_poly.pdbx_seq_one_letter_code
_entity_poly.pdbx_strand_id
1 'polypeptide(L)'
;MPTWLTFVLRVVIYATVLLIAYNILRKYVLYRFKPNKWVVLAVGIAIFFVPSLIAGYYKYNMEGTIWQVIQSGVFIILFLWFMDLSGLGGNRKVNKKDDYVIKPKAKPNRVKNQHKKD
;
A
#
# COMPACT_ATOMS: atom_id res chain seq x y z
N MET A 1 -7.23 -38.63 4.22
CA MET A 1 -6.22 -37.61 4.61
C MET A 1 -6.72 -36.91 5.86
N PRO A 2 -5.83 -36.49 6.77
CA PRO A 2 -6.24 -35.71 7.94
C PRO A 2 -6.96 -34.41 7.54
N THR A 3 -8.02 -34.05 8.23
CA THR A 3 -8.84 -32.86 7.95
C THR A 3 -8.06 -31.54 8.11
N TRP A 4 -7.05 -31.52 8.97
CA TRP A 4 -6.16 -30.36 9.14
C TRP A 4 -5.28 -30.12 7.90
N LEU A 5 -4.85 -31.20 7.24
CA LEU A 5 -3.97 -31.11 6.07
C LEU A 5 -4.70 -30.49 4.87
N THR A 6 -5.94 -30.91 4.64
CA THR A 6 -6.77 -30.37 3.55
C THR A 6 -7.13 -28.91 3.80
N PHE A 7 -7.32 -28.50 5.05
CA PHE A 7 -7.52 -27.10 5.43
C PHE A 7 -6.30 -26.24 5.12
N VAL A 8 -5.11 -26.64 5.60
CA VAL A 8 -3.85 -25.91 5.36
C VAL A 8 -3.59 -25.76 3.87
N LEU A 9 -3.77 -26.83 3.10
CA LEU A 9 -3.55 -26.80 1.66
C LEU A 9 -4.47 -25.79 0.95
N ARG A 10 -5.75 -25.72 1.32
CA ARG A 10 -6.70 -24.75 0.78
C ARG A 10 -6.28 -23.31 1.08
N VAL A 11 -5.82 -23.04 2.31
CA VAL A 11 -5.34 -21.71 2.71
C VAL A 11 -4.10 -21.31 1.91
N VAL A 12 -3.14 -22.23 1.74
CA VAL A 12 -1.91 -21.96 0.98
C VAL A 12 -2.22 -21.67 -0.49
N ILE A 13 -3.08 -22.48 -1.12
CA ILE A 13 -3.52 -22.25 -2.50
C ILE A 13 -4.20 -20.89 -2.63
N TYR A 14 -5.13 -20.58 -1.72
CA TYR A 14 -5.84 -19.30 -1.70
C TYR A 14 -4.89 -18.10 -1.56
N ALA A 15 -3.95 -18.17 -0.61
CA ALA A 15 -2.97 -17.12 -0.39
C ALA A 15 -2.07 -16.93 -1.63
N THR A 16 -1.67 -18.03 -2.27
CA THR A 16 -0.83 -18.00 -3.47
C THR A 16 -1.55 -17.29 -4.62
N VAL A 17 -2.81 -17.65 -4.87
CA VAL A 17 -3.65 -17.01 -5.89
C VAL A 17 -3.81 -15.51 -5.61
N LEU A 18 -4.07 -15.13 -4.35
CA LEU A 18 -4.20 -13.71 -3.98
C LEU A 18 -2.91 -12.93 -4.20
N LEU A 19 -1.74 -13.49 -3.88
CA LEU A 19 -0.46 -12.82 -4.08
C LEU A 19 -0.15 -12.63 -5.57
N ILE A 20 -0.47 -13.61 -6.41
CA ILE A 20 -0.34 -13.49 -7.87
C ILE A 20 -1.27 -12.37 -8.37
N ALA A 21 -2.53 -12.39 -7.98
CA ALA A 21 -3.51 -11.36 -8.34
C ALA A 21 -3.05 -9.96 -7.89
N TYR A 22 -2.54 -9.85 -6.66
CA TYR A 22 -2.00 -8.60 -6.12
C TYR A 22 -0.81 -8.09 -6.94
N ASN A 23 0.14 -8.96 -7.30
CA ASN A 23 1.31 -8.57 -8.09
C ASN A 23 0.92 -8.03 -9.47
N ILE A 24 -0.05 -8.65 -10.12
CA ILE A 24 -0.61 -8.17 -11.39
C ILE A 24 -1.24 -6.78 -11.17
N LEU A 25 -2.13 -6.65 -10.18
CA LEU A 25 -2.81 -5.40 -9.88
C LEU A 25 -1.82 -4.27 -9.53
N ARG A 26 -0.78 -4.61 -8.79
CA ARG A 26 0.31 -3.71 -8.41
C ARG A 26 1.03 -3.17 -9.64
N LYS A 27 1.39 -4.04 -10.59
CA LYS A 27 2.12 -3.67 -11.81
C LYS A 27 1.29 -2.77 -12.73
N TYR A 28 0.02 -3.08 -12.94
CA TYR A 28 -0.81 -2.39 -13.93
C TYR A 28 -1.57 -1.18 -13.38
N VAL A 29 -2.06 -1.25 -12.15
CA VAL A 29 -2.97 -0.24 -11.58
C VAL A 29 -2.29 0.53 -10.44
N LEU A 30 -1.81 -0.17 -9.41
CA LEU A 30 -1.37 0.47 -8.15
C LEU A 30 -0.04 1.23 -8.29
N TYR A 31 0.80 0.89 -9.28
CA TYR A 31 2.03 1.62 -9.55
C TYR A 31 1.78 3.06 -10.04
N ARG A 32 0.74 3.25 -10.87
CA ARG A 32 0.37 4.57 -11.41
C ARG A 32 -0.40 5.41 -10.39
N PHE A 33 -1.20 4.80 -9.53
CA PHE A 33 -2.08 5.52 -8.61
C PHE A 33 -1.56 5.46 -7.17
N LYS A 34 -1.13 6.61 -6.63
CA LYS A 34 -0.57 6.76 -5.28
C LYS A 34 -1.45 7.66 -4.40
N PRO A 35 -2.61 7.18 -3.96
CA PRO A 35 -3.49 7.95 -3.07
C PRO A 35 -2.86 8.10 -1.68
N ASN A 36 -3.48 8.94 -0.85
CA ASN A 36 -3.12 9.02 0.57
C ASN A 36 -3.34 7.65 1.25
N LYS A 37 -2.32 7.13 1.92
CA LYS A 37 -2.35 5.83 2.63
C LYS A 37 -3.55 5.68 3.56
N TRP A 38 -3.95 6.76 4.23
CA TRP A 38 -5.08 6.74 5.16
C TRP A 38 -6.42 6.53 4.47
N VAL A 39 -6.56 6.97 3.21
CA VAL A 39 -7.76 6.73 2.41
C VAL A 39 -7.88 5.24 2.09
N VAL A 40 -6.79 4.61 1.65
CA VAL A 40 -6.79 3.17 1.35
C VAL A 40 -7.10 2.35 2.61
N LEU A 41 -6.55 2.75 3.77
CA LEU A 41 -6.86 2.10 5.04
C LEU A 41 -8.34 2.25 5.42
N ALA A 42 -8.89 3.46 5.33
CA ALA A 42 -10.29 3.72 5.63
C ALA A 42 -11.24 2.89 4.73
N VAL A 43 -10.92 2.79 3.44
CA VAL A 43 -11.67 1.95 2.49
C VAL A 43 -11.56 0.47 2.85
N GLY A 44 -10.36 -0.01 3.21
CA GLY A 44 -10.17 -1.39 3.68
C GLY A 44 -11.00 -1.71 4.92
N ILE A 45 -10.98 -0.83 5.92
CA ILE A 45 -11.78 -0.97 7.15
C ILE A 45 -13.27 -1.00 6.80
N ALA A 46 -13.74 -0.07 5.95
CA ALA A 46 -15.14 -0.05 5.53
C ALA A 46 -15.56 -1.36 4.85
N ILE A 47 -14.76 -1.90 3.92
CA ILE A 47 -15.06 -3.16 3.24
C ILE A 47 -15.03 -4.36 4.19
N PHE A 48 -14.24 -4.32 5.25
CA PHE A 48 -14.24 -5.35 6.26
C PHE A 48 -15.51 -5.32 7.13
N PHE A 49 -15.87 -4.15 7.65
CA PHE A 49 -16.96 -4.04 8.63
C PHE A 49 -18.34 -3.86 8.02
N VAL A 50 -18.50 -3.06 6.95
CA VAL A 50 -19.81 -2.70 6.40
C VAL A 50 -20.62 -3.93 5.98
N PRO A 51 -20.07 -4.90 5.22
CA PRO A 51 -20.85 -6.08 4.83
C PRO A 51 -21.25 -6.94 6.03
N SER A 52 -20.36 -7.07 7.04
CA SER A 52 -20.65 -7.83 8.25
C SER A 52 -21.74 -7.18 9.10
N LEU A 53 -21.75 -5.85 9.20
CA LEU A 53 -22.80 -5.10 9.90
C LEU A 53 -24.15 -5.22 9.18
N ILE A 54 -24.16 -5.11 7.85
CA ILE A 54 -25.36 -5.30 7.03
C ILE A 54 -25.88 -6.74 7.18
N ALA A 55 -25.01 -7.74 7.09
CA ALA A 55 -25.39 -9.15 7.26
C ALA A 55 -26.03 -9.40 8.63
N GLY A 56 -25.45 -8.84 9.69
CA GLY A 56 -25.99 -8.93 11.05
C GLY A 56 -27.35 -8.24 11.19
N TYR A 57 -27.52 -7.07 10.58
CA TYR A 57 -28.79 -6.32 10.60
C TYR A 57 -29.92 -7.08 9.87
N TYR A 58 -29.64 -7.61 8.68
CA TYR A 58 -30.63 -8.34 7.87
C TYR A 58 -30.73 -9.85 8.22
N LYS A 59 -29.98 -10.33 9.22
CA LYS A 59 -29.87 -11.75 9.59
C LYS A 59 -29.52 -12.66 8.41
N TYR A 60 -28.69 -12.17 7.50
CA TYR A 60 -28.24 -12.94 6.34
C TYR A 60 -26.97 -13.72 6.71
N ASN A 61 -27.01 -15.05 6.57
CA ASN A 61 -25.84 -15.89 6.82
C ASN A 61 -24.86 -15.82 5.66
N MET A 62 -23.76 -15.07 5.85
CA MET A 62 -22.66 -15.00 4.89
C MET A 62 -21.63 -16.12 5.04
N GLU A 63 -21.72 -16.92 6.11
CA GLU A 63 -20.73 -17.96 6.42
C GLU A 63 -20.67 -19.03 5.33
N GLY A 64 -19.47 -19.27 4.81
CA GLY A 64 -19.23 -20.27 3.76
C GLY A 64 -19.68 -19.86 2.36
N THR A 65 -20.21 -18.64 2.19
CA THR A 65 -20.63 -18.13 0.88
C THR A 65 -19.43 -17.63 0.06
N ILE A 66 -19.58 -17.66 -1.27
CA ILE A 66 -18.60 -17.08 -2.21
C ILE A 66 -18.35 -15.59 -1.89
N TRP A 67 -19.38 -14.89 -1.40
CA TRP A 67 -19.29 -13.48 -1.04
C TRP A 67 -18.28 -13.22 0.08
N GLN A 68 -18.25 -14.08 1.10
CA GLN A 68 -17.27 -13.98 2.19
C GLN A 68 -15.84 -14.13 1.67
N VAL A 69 -15.62 -15.06 0.73
CA VAL A 69 -14.29 -15.29 0.13
C VAL A 69 -13.86 -14.05 -0.66
N ILE A 70 -14.74 -13.53 -1.53
CA ILE A 70 -14.46 -12.33 -2.33
C ILE A 70 -14.16 -11.13 -1.42
N GLN A 71 -15.00 -10.88 -0.41
CA GLN A 71 -14.82 -9.78 0.54
C GLN A 71 -13.46 -9.88 1.24
N SER A 72 -13.10 -11.07 1.74
CA SER A 72 -11.82 -11.28 2.40
C SER A 72 -10.63 -11.05 1.46
N GLY A 73 -10.73 -11.49 0.21
CA GLY A 73 -9.70 -11.29 -0.80
C GLY A 73 -9.50 -9.81 -1.14
N VAL A 74 -10.60 -9.07 -1.33
CA VAL A 74 -10.56 -7.62 -1.57
C VAL A 74 -9.92 -6.88 -0.39
N PHE A 75 -10.30 -7.24 0.83
CA PHE A 75 -9.69 -6.65 2.03
C PHE A 75 -8.17 -6.89 2.08
N ILE A 76 -7.72 -8.13 1.82
CA ILE A 76 -6.29 -8.47 1.81
C ILE A 76 -5.55 -7.66 0.75
N ILE A 77 -6.10 -7.50 -0.45
CA ILE A 77 -5.49 -6.71 -1.54
C ILE A 77 -5.35 -5.24 -1.12
N LEU A 78 -6.40 -4.64 -0.54
CA LEU A 78 -6.36 -3.26 -0.05
C LEU A 78 -5.36 -3.08 1.10
N PHE A 79 -5.26 -4.07 1.99
CA PHE A 79 -4.31 -4.05 3.10
C PHE A 79 -2.86 -4.15 2.61
N LEU A 80 -2.57 -5.05 1.66
CA LEU A 80 -1.26 -5.15 1.01
C LEU A 80 -0.90 -3.84 0.30
N TRP A 81 -1.87 -3.20 -0.36
CA TRP A 81 -1.66 -1.90 -1.00
C TRP A 81 -1.35 -0.80 0.02
N PHE A 82 -2.06 -0.79 1.16
CA PHE A 82 -1.76 0.12 2.26
C PHE A 82 -0.33 -0.09 2.82
N MET A 83 0.11 -1.34 2.96
CA MET A 83 1.48 -1.66 3.38
C MET A 83 2.53 -1.14 2.37
N ASP A 84 2.26 -1.32 1.08
CA ASP A 84 3.11 -0.79 0.01
C ASP A 84 3.21 0.75 0.05
N LEU A 85 2.07 1.45 0.23
CA LEU A 85 2.03 2.91 0.36
C LEU A 85 2.68 3.41 1.66
N SER A 86 2.66 2.60 2.71
CA SER A 86 3.34 2.89 3.99
C SER A 86 4.85 2.67 3.92
N GLY A 87 5.37 2.13 2.82
CA GLY A 87 6.80 1.94 2.59
C GLY A 87 7.36 0.64 3.18
N LEU A 88 6.51 -0.31 3.58
CA LEU A 88 6.95 -1.65 4.02
C LEU A 88 7.48 -2.51 2.85
N GLY A 89 7.11 -2.18 1.60
CA GLY A 89 7.46 -2.94 0.40
C GLY A 89 8.81 -2.60 -0.27
N GLY A 90 9.77 -2.04 0.47
CA GLY A 90 11.17 -1.91 0.01
C GLY A 90 11.47 -0.85 -1.06
N ASN A 91 10.48 -0.25 -1.72
CA ASN A 91 10.69 0.87 -2.63
C ASN A 91 10.92 2.19 -1.85
N ARG A 92 11.97 2.22 -1.01
CA ARG A 92 12.57 3.47 -0.55
C ARG A 92 13.09 4.21 -1.77
N LYS A 93 12.34 5.23 -2.20
CA LYS A 93 12.80 6.45 -2.86
C LYS A 93 14.23 6.34 -3.43
N VAL A 94 14.36 5.84 -4.64
CA VAL A 94 15.62 5.96 -5.39
C VAL A 94 15.94 7.44 -5.64
N ASN A 95 14.93 8.33 -5.80
CA ASN A 95 15.21 9.70 -6.28
C ASN A 95 14.62 10.79 -5.36
N LYS A 96 15.10 10.89 -4.12
CA LYS A 96 15.04 12.19 -3.40
C LYS A 96 16.42 12.62 -2.88
N LYS A 97 17.46 12.21 -3.60
CA LYS A 97 18.81 12.77 -3.51
C LYS A 97 19.26 13.44 -4.82
N ASP A 98 18.45 13.39 -5.88
CA ASP A 98 18.81 13.91 -7.21
C ASP A 98 18.46 15.39 -7.44
N ASP A 99 18.22 16.17 -6.37
CA ASP A 99 18.10 17.62 -6.58
C ASP A 99 18.67 18.46 -5.42
N TYR A 100 19.67 17.92 -4.72
CA TYR A 100 20.65 18.79 -4.08
C TYR A 100 21.81 18.97 -5.05
N VAL A 101 21.56 19.70 -6.14
CA VAL A 101 22.63 20.22 -6.97
C VAL A 101 23.48 21.10 -6.05
N ILE A 102 24.67 20.63 -5.71
CA ILE A 102 25.68 21.43 -5.04
C ILE A 102 26.05 22.54 -6.03
N LYS A 103 25.29 23.65 -5.99
CA LYS A 103 25.64 24.83 -6.77
C LYS A 103 26.97 25.34 -6.20
N PRO A 104 27.99 25.58 -7.03
CA PRO A 104 29.21 26.19 -6.56
C PRO A 104 28.86 27.51 -5.89
N LYS A 105 29.30 27.71 -4.64
CA LYS A 105 29.14 28.99 -3.96
C LYS A 105 29.85 30.06 -4.78
N ALA A 106 29.22 31.22 -4.94
CA ALA A 106 29.82 32.33 -5.68
C ALA A 106 31.19 32.71 -5.08
N LYS A 107 32.15 33.03 -5.94
CA LYS A 107 33.46 33.53 -5.52
C LYS A 107 33.26 34.80 -4.68
N PRO A 108 33.86 34.90 -3.48
CA PRO A 108 33.72 36.11 -2.68
C PRO A 108 34.32 37.30 -3.44
N ASN A 109 33.51 38.34 -3.64
CA ASN A 109 33.94 39.57 -4.29
C ASN A 109 34.85 40.37 -3.32
N ARG A 110 36.17 40.22 -3.47
CA ARG A 110 37.19 40.86 -2.62
C ARG A 110 37.21 42.40 -2.71
N VAL A 111 36.62 42.98 -3.76
CA VAL A 111 36.72 44.42 -4.05
C VAL A 111 35.80 45.28 -3.17
N LYS A 112 34.71 44.71 -2.61
CA LYS A 112 33.69 45.48 -1.88
C LYS A 112 34.17 46.03 -0.52
N ASN A 113 35.29 45.55 0.01
CA ASN A 113 35.81 45.96 1.32
C ASN A 113 37.01 46.91 1.24
N GLN A 114 37.45 47.33 0.05
CA GLN A 114 38.66 48.17 -0.08
C GLN A 114 38.40 49.66 0.22
N HIS A 115 37.16 50.14 0.10
CA HIS A 115 36.82 51.58 0.26
C HIS A 115 36.14 51.92 1.60
N LYS A 116 36.16 51.03 2.60
CA LYS A 116 35.49 51.25 3.89
C LYS A 116 36.43 51.71 5.03
N LYS A 117 37.64 52.13 4.68
CA LYS A 117 38.58 52.76 5.60
C LYS A 117 38.94 54.12 5.00
N ASP A 118 38.16 55.13 5.33
CA ASP A 118 38.53 56.55 5.44
C ASP A 118 37.49 57.21 6.36
#